data_AF-A0A1D1XE56-F1
#
_entry.id   AF-A0A1D1XE56-F1
#
_cell.length_a   1.000
_cell.length_b   1.000
_cell.length_c   1.000
_cell.angle_alpha   90.00
_cell.angle_beta   90.00
_cell.angle_gamma   90.00
#
_symmetry.space_group_name_H-M   'P 1'
#
loop_
_entity.id
_entity.type
_entity.pdbx_description
1 polymer ?
#
loop_
_entity_poly.entity_id
_entity_poly.type
_entity_poly.pdbx_seq_one_letter_code
_entity_poly.pdbx_strand_id
1 'polypeptide(L)'
;MLIAKLESVYSGSGDHGSTMFVLGIEQGLPIFPDWLCFNRVNARARKGVEIGPTRLLLSLSGGHVMGNFSPHEAFAIGGTNSVRGYEEGAVGSGRSYVVGSGEISFRMFGPIEGVVFADYGSDLASGQTVPGDPAGARGKPGSGYGFGSGIRINSPLGPLRLEYALNDKRAVRFHFGVGLRN
;
A
#
# COMPACT_ATOMS: atom_id res chain seq x y z
N MET A 1 14.19 -6.74 22.11
CA MET A 1 14.71 -6.53 20.74
C MET A 1 15.00 -5.05 20.56
N LEU A 2 16.20 -4.71 20.10
CA LEU A 2 16.54 -3.35 19.69
C LEU A 2 16.43 -3.27 18.18
N ILE A 3 15.75 -2.23 17.68
CA ILE A 3 15.57 -1.99 16.24
C ILE A 3 16.25 -0.67 15.90
N ALA A 4 17.21 -0.71 14.98
CA ALA A 4 17.73 0.49 14.33
C ALA A 4 16.84 0.80 13.13
N LYS A 5 16.26 2.00 13.07
CA LYS A 5 15.43 2.45 11.95
C LYS A 5 16.06 3.68 11.30
N LEU A 6 16.29 3.61 10.00
CA LEU A 6 16.68 4.72 9.15
C LEU A 6 15.55 4.98 8.15
N GLU A 7 15.03 6.20 8.12
CA GLU A 7 14.00 6.61 7.18
C GLU A 7 14.47 7.86 6.44
N SER A 8 14.55 7.77 5.12
CA SER A 8 14.89 8.87 4.24
C SER A 8 13.68 9.24 3.41
N VAL A 9 13.24 10.49 3.52
CA VAL A 9 12.09 11.03 2.80
C VAL A 9 12.59 12.13 1.88
N TYR A 10 12.38 11.94 0.59
CA TYR A 10 12.59 12.95 -0.43
C TYR A 10 11.24 13.43 -0.95
N SER A 11 10.98 14.72 -0.85
CA SER A 11 9.80 15.36 -1.40
C SER A 11 10.20 16.48 -2.35
N GLY A 12 9.81 16.38 -3.61
CA GLY A 12 9.93 17.43 -4.61
C GLY A 12 8.53 17.92 -4.99
N SER A 13 8.27 19.21 -4.86
CA SER A 13 7.05 19.85 -5.37
C SER A 13 7.45 20.80 -6.49
N GLY A 14 6.84 20.66 -7.66
CA GLY A 14 6.96 21.60 -8.77
C GLY A 14 5.58 22.12 -9.17
N ASP A 15 5.55 23.14 -10.03
CA ASP A 15 4.32 23.87 -10.42
C ASP A 15 3.21 23.00 -11.02
N HIS A 16 3.54 21.80 -11.51
CA HIS A 16 2.59 20.87 -12.15
C HIS A 16 2.58 19.47 -11.53
N GLY A 17 3.24 19.26 -10.39
CA GLY A 17 3.25 17.93 -9.77
C GLY A 17 4.06 17.79 -8.50
N SER A 18 3.74 16.74 -7.74
CA SER A 18 4.38 16.38 -6.49
C SER A 18 5.05 15.02 -6.62
N THR A 19 6.33 14.90 -6.31
CA THR A 19 7.05 13.63 -6.24
C THR A 19 7.47 13.38 -4.80
N MET A 20 7.21 12.20 -4.28
CA MET A 20 7.63 11.75 -2.97
C MET A 20 8.31 10.40 -3.11
N PHE A 21 9.47 10.24 -2.50
CA PHE A 21 10.18 8.99 -2.40
C PHE A 21 10.56 8.77 -0.94
N VAL A 22 10.23 7.60 -0.41
CA VAL A 22 10.50 7.20 0.96
C VAL A 22 11.28 5.91 0.91
N LEU A 23 12.45 5.89 1.54
CA LEU A 23 13.27 4.71 1.74
C LEU A 23 13.38 4.47 3.25
N GLY A 24 12.90 3.31 3.71
CA GLY A 24 13.01 2.86 5.09
C GLY A 24 13.93 1.64 5.17
N ILE A 25 14.86 1.64 6.10
CA ILE A 25 15.69 0.49 6.45
C ILE A 25 15.53 0.25 7.95
N GLU A 26 15.12 -0.95 8.33
CA GLU A 26 14.97 -1.38 9.71
C GLU A 26 15.86 -2.60 9.97
N GLN A 27 16.71 -2.54 10.98
CA GLN A 27 17.60 -3.62 11.36
C GLN A 27 17.34 -4.03 12.81
N GLY A 28 16.93 -5.28 13.01
CA GLY A 28 16.90 -5.93 14.31
C GLY A 28 18.32 -6.31 14.73
N LEU A 29 18.81 -5.73 15.82
CA LEU A 29 20.17 -5.97 16.32
C LEU A 29 20.17 -7.15 17.31
N PRO A 30 20.97 -8.20 17.08
CA PRO A 30 21.06 -9.34 17.99
C PRO A 30 22.00 -9.04 19.16
N ILE A 31 21.54 -8.27 20.15
CA ILE A 31 22.31 -7.98 21.37
C ILE A 31 22.33 -9.20 22.31
N PHE A 32 21.28 -10.02 22.29
CA PHE A 32 21.18 -11.25 23.07
C PHE A 32 20.83 -12.44 22.17
N PRO A 33 21.19 -13.69 22.56
CA PRO A 33 21.04 -14.88 21.70
C PRO A 33 19.60 -15.17 21.26
N ASP A 34 18.61 -14.85 22.10
CA ASP A 34 17.19 -15.13 21.83
C ASP A 34 16.50 -14.03 20.99
N TRP A 35 17.24 -13.01 20.56
CA TRP A 35 16.65 -11.88 19.84
C TRP A 35 16.57 -12.14 18.34
N LEU A 36 15.46 -11.70 17.75
CA LEU A 36 15.27 -11.73 16.31
C LEU A 36 16.29 -10.81 15.61
N CYS A 37 16.94 -11.35 14.58
CA CYS A 37 17.89 -10.64 13.75
C CYS A 37 17.33 -10.58 12.33
N PHE A 38 16.86 -9.40 11.94
CA PHE A 38 16.32 -9.17 10.61
C PHE A 38 16.79 -7.85 10.04
N ASN A 39 16.80 -7.76 8.72
CA ASN A 39 17.00 -6.52 7.99
C ASN A 39 15.83 -6.35 7.03
N ARG A 40 15.10 -5.25 7.16
CA ARG A 40 13.93 -4.92 6.37
C ARG A 40 14.20 -3.64 5.60
N VAL A 41 14.03 -3.71 4.29
CA VAL A 41 14.11 -2.55 3.41
C VAL A 41 12.74 -2.31 2.81
N ASN A 42 12.27 -1.07 2.86
CA ASN A 42 11.02 -0.61 2.29
C ASN A 42 11.28 0.59 1.40
N ALA A 43 10.69 0.61 0.22
CA ALA A 43 10.73 1.73 -0.70
C ALA A 43 9.30 2.10 -1.12
N ARG A 44 8.99 3.40 -1.13
CA ARG A 44 7.71 3.93 -1.60
C ARG A 44 7.96 5.16 -2.44
N ALA A 45 7.55 5.10 -3.70
CA ALA A 45 7.52 6.23 -4.61
C ALA A 45 6.07 6.66 -4.85
N ARG A 46 5.81 7.96 -4.88
CA ARG A 46 4.53 8.56 -5.28
C ARG A 46 4.81 9.73 -6.20
N LYS A 47 4.10 9.79 -7.31
CA LYS A 47 4.18 10.90 -8.26
C LYS A 47 2.77 11.35 -8.63
N GLY A 48 2.44 12.57 -8.22
CA GLY A 48 1.24 13.30 -8.60
C GLY A 48 1.56 14.24 -9.75
N VAL A 49 0.75 14.23 -10.79
CA VAL A 49 0.82 15.17 -11.92
C VAL A 49 -0.56 15.78 -12.10
N GLU A 50 -0.61 17.11 -12.20
CA GLU A 50 -1.84 17.85 -12.43
C GLU A 50 -1.90 18.23 -13.92
N ILE A 51 -2.95 17.76 -14.61
CA ILE A 51 -3.18 17.99 -16.03
C ILE A 51 -4.54 18.67 -16.16
N GLY A 52 -4.55 20.00 -16.08
CA GLY A 52 -5.77 20.80 -16.12
C GLY A 52 -6.69 20.53 -14.91
N PRO A 53 -7.98 20.17 -15.11
CA PRO A 53 -8.90 19.86 -14.00
C PRO A 53 -8.73 18.44 -13.42
N THR A 54 -7.80 17.65 -13.97
CA THR A 54 -7.59 16.25 -13.62
C THR A 54 -6.24 16.07 -12.94
N ARG A 55 -6.20 15.29 -11.87
CA ARG A 55 -4.99 14.91 -11.13
C ARG A 55 -4.73 13.42 -11.30
N LEU A 56 -3.56 13.08 -11.81
CA LEU A 56 -3.06 11.71 -11.87
C LEU A 56 -2.13 11.50 -10.68
N LEU A 57 -2.32 10.41 -9.93
CA LEU A 57 -1.45 9.99 -8.85
C LEU A 57 -1.00 8.55 -9.10
N LEU A 58 0.30 8.37 -9.28
CA LEU A 58 0.93 7.05 -9.36
C LEU A 58 1.65 6.78 -8.05
N SER A 59 1.46 5.60 -7.48
CA SER A 59 2.10 5.14 -6.26
C SER A 59 2.69 3.76 -6.51
N LEU A 60 3.94 3.57 -6.13
CA LEU A 60 4.63 2.29 -6.15
C LEU A 60 5.24 2.08 -4.79
N SER A 61 4.98 0.95 -4.17
CA SER A 61 5.62 0.54 -2.93
C SER A 61 6.14 -0.88 -3.05
N GLY A 62 7.29 -1.14 -2.47
CA GLY A 62 7.79 -2.49 -2.32
C GLY A 62 8.68 -2.60 -1.10
N GLY A 63 8.95 -3.81 -0.70
CA GLY A 63 9.83 -4.07 0.43
C GLY A 63 10.29 -5.49 0.46
N HIS A 64 11.32 -5.73 1.25
CA HIS A 64 11.97 -7.01 1.41
C HIS A 64 12.51 -7.17 2.83
N VAL A 65 12.27 -8.32 3.46
CA VAL A 65 12.83 -8.67 4.77
C VAL A 65 13.71 -9.92 4.71
N MET A 66 14.96 -9.76 5.16
CA MET A 66 15.97 -10.80 5.30
C MET A 66 16.21 -11.12 6.78
N GLY A 67 16.64 -12.35 7.08
CA GLY A 67 16.88 -12.84 8.45
C GLY A 67 15.70 -13.54 9.11
N ASN A 68 15.76 -13.66 10.43
CA ASN A 68 14.76 -14.30 11.29
C ASN A 68 13.82 -13.23 11.86
N PHE A 69 12.57 -13.26 11.44
CA PHE A 69 11.52 -12.32 11.82
C PHE A 69 10.25 -13.10 12.16
N SER A 70 9.34 -12.48 12.91
CA SER A 70 8.07 -13.12 13.29
C SER A 70 7.12 -13.23 12.08
N PRO A 71 6.23 -14.24 11.99
CA PRO A 71 5.23 -14.30 10.92
C PRO A 71 4.33 -13.05 10.86
N HIS A 72 4.13 -12.37 12.00
CA HIS A 72 3.40 -11.10 12.09
C HIS A 72 4.15 -9.91 11.46
N GLU A 73 5.47 -10.02 11.31
CA GLU A 73 6.33 -9.03 10.68
C GLU A 73 6.44 -9.23 9.15
N ALA A 74 5.79 -10.26 8.60
CA ALA A 74 5.67 -10.46 7.16
C ALA A 74 4.83 -9.36 6.51
N PHE A 75 5.10 -9.08 5.25
CA PHE A 75 4.34 -8.08 4.50
C PHE A 75 3.00 -8.65 4.07
N ALA A 76 1.93 -8.16 4.71
CA ALA A 76 0.56 -8.43 4.30
C ALA A 76 0.16 -7.55 3.11
N ILE A 77 -0.37 -8.17 2.06
CA ILE A 77 -0.85 -7.49 0.85
C ILE A 77 -2.37 -7.61 0.79
N GLY A 78 -3.05 -6.51 0.49
CA GLY A 78 -4.50 -6.42 0.43
C GLY A 78 -5.07 -5.45 1.46
N GLY A 79 -6.25 -4.92 1.19
CA GLY A 79 -6.92 -3.88 1.99
C GLY A 79 -6.80 -2.49 1.36
N THR A 80 -7.47 -1.51 1.96
CA THR A 80 -7.64 -0.16 1.41
C THR A 80 -6.33 0.59 1.12
N ASN A 81 -5.26 0.25 1.84
CA ASN A 81 -3.96 0.91 1.72
C ASN A 81 -2.98 0.18 0.78
N SER A 82 -3.36 -0.98 0.23
CA SER A 82 -2.53 -1.82 -0.62
C SER A 82 -3.25 -2.12 -1.93
N VAL A 83 -4.06 -3.18 -1.98
CA VAL A 83 -4.89 -3.53 -3.13
C VAL A 83 -6.34 -3.45 -2.70
N ARG A 84 -7.04 -2.38 -3.12
CA ARG A 84 -8.46 -2.19 -2.81
C ARG A 84 -9.31 -3.32 -3.40
N GLY A 85 -10.43 -3.63 -2.75
CA GLY A 85 -11.30 -4.76 -3.13
C GLY A 85 -10.95 -6.09 -2.45
N TYR A 86 -9.78 -6.18 -1.81
CA TYR A 86 -9.41 -7.31 -0.95
C TYR A 86 -9.50 -6.95 0.52
N GLU A 87 -9.64 -7.97 1.36
CA GLU A 87 -9.42 -7.82 2.80
C GLU A 87 -7.95 -7.59 3.10
N GLU A 88 -7.69 -7.06 4.28
CA GLU A 88 -6.34 -6.85 4.77
C GLU A 88 -5.57 -8.18 4.77
N GLY A 89 -4.45 -8.20 4.03
CA GLY A 89 -3.63 -9.40 3.89
C GLY A 89 -4.25 -10.55 3.08
N ALA A 90 -5.35 -10.36 2.34
CA ALA A 90 -5.98 -11.44 1.57
C ALA A 90 -5.29 -11.75 0.22
N VAL A 91 -4.45 -10.86 -0.30
CA VAL A 91 -3.74 -11.07 -1.57
C VAL A 91 -2.49 -11.93 -1.37
N GLY A 92 -1.70 -11.63 -0.34
CA GLY A 92 -0.43 -12.29 -0.09
C GLY A 92 0.13 -11.99 1.29
N SER A 93 1.07 -12.80 1.74
CA SER A 93 1.82 -12.57 2.98
C SER A 93 3.22 -13.14 2.82
N GLY A 94 4.17 -12.28 2.48
CA GLY A 94 5.50 -12.69 2.04
C GLY A 94 6.63 -11.90 2.70
N ARG A 95 7.86 -12.37 2.47
CA ARG A 95 9.09 -11.63 2.82
C ARG A 95 9.32 -10.43 1.92
N SER A 96 8.87 -10.53 0.68
CA SER A 96 8.97 -9.51 -0.34
C SER A 96 7.57 -9.12 -0.79
N TYR A 97 7.37 -7.87 -1.13
CA TYR A 97 6.15 -7.45 -1.79
C TYR A 97 6.42 -6.30 -2.74
N VAL A 98 5.55 -6.19 -3.75
CA VAL A 98 5.47 -5.04 -4.65
C VAL A 98 3.99 -4.73 -4.85
N VAL A 99 3.64 -3.46 -4.70
CA VAL A 99 2.29 -2.92 -4.90
C VAL A 99 2.38 -1.65 -5.73
N GLY A 100 1.70 -1.65 -6.87
CA GLY A 100 1.47 -0.49 -7.71
C GLY A 100 0.03 -0.02 -7.59
N SER A 101 -0.18 1.29 -7.60
CA SER A 101 -1.49 1.92 -7.56
C SER A 101 -1.48 3.15 -8.48
N GLY A 102 -2.48 3.25 -9.34
CA GLY A 102 -2.77 4.43 -10.14
C GLY A 102 -4.12 4.98 -9.75
N GLU A 103 -4.18 6.25 -9.38
CA GLU A 103 -5.42 6.98 -9.14
C GLU A 103 -5.52 8.13 -10.13
N ILE A 104 -6.69 8.32 -10.72
CA ILE A 104 -7.03 9.46 -11.55
C ILE A 104 -8.19 10.14 -10.86
N SER A 105 -8.08 11.43 -10.55
CA SER A 105 -9.17 12.19 -9.99
C SER A 105 -9.49 13.43 -10.81
N PHE A 106 -10.77 13.73 -10.91
CA PHE A 106 -11.29 14.84 -11.70
C PHE A 106 -12.34 15.59 -10.90
N ARG A 107 -12.29 16.92 -10.99
CA ARG A 107 -13.29 17.77 -10.33
C ARG A 107 -14.58 17.73 -11.11
N MET A 108 -15.67 17.28 -10.49
CA MET A 108 -16.98 17.16 -11.14
C MET A 108 -17.83 18.42 -10.92
N PHE A 109 -18.26 18.67 -9.68
CA PHE A 109 -19.08 19.82 -9.32
C PHE A 109 -18.71 20.32 -7.91
N GLY A 110 -18.30 21.59 -7.81
CA GLY A 110 -18.01 22.25 -6.53
C GLY A 110 -16.98 21.49 -5.66
N PRO A 111 -17.37 20.99 -4.46
CA PRO A 111 -16.49 20.23 -3.56
C PRO A 111 -16.43 18.72 -3.86
N ILE A 112 -17.09 18.25 -4.92
CA ILE A 112 -17.17 16.84 -5.30
C ILE A 112 -16.10 16.51 -6.35
N GLU A 113 -15.27 15.52 -6.04
CA GLU A 113 -14.20 15.00 -6.89
C GLU A 113 -14.49 13.51 -7.17
N GLY A 114 -14.54 13.16 -8.46
CA GLY A 114 -14.60 11.77 -8.89
C GLY A 114 -13.19 11.19 -8.92
N VAL A 115 -13.03 9.95 -8.48
CA VAL A 115 -11.75 9.24 -8.44
C VAL A 115 -11.95 7.90 -9.10
N VAL A 116 -11.03 7.50 -9.97
CA VAL A 116 -10.93 6.15 -10.51
C VAL A 116 -9.57 5.63 -10.12
N PHE A 117 -9.50 4.38 -9.71
CA PHE A 117 -8.25 3.78 -9.29
C PHE A 117 -8.09 2.36 -9.77
N ALA A 118 -6.83 1.96 -9.94
CA ALA A 118 -6.41 0.61 -10.23
C ALA A 118 -5.16 0.29 -9.42
N ASP A 119 -5.21 -0.79 -8.66
CA ASP A 119 -4.15 -1.29 -7.80
C ASP A 119 -3.76 -2.71 -8.23
N TYR A 120 -2.48 -3.03 -8.10
CA TYR A 120 -1.93 -4.35 -8.35
C TYR A 120 -0.91 -4.66 -7.26
N GLY A 121 -0.98 -5.85 -6.67
CA GLY A 121 -0.06 -6.30 -5.65
C GLY A 121 0.43 -7.72 -5.88
N SER A 122 1.68 -8.00 -5.50
CA SER A 122 2.26 -9.34 -5.51
C SER A 122 3.27 -9.52 -4.38
N ASP A 123 3.28 -10.72 -3.79
CA ASP A 123 4.23 -11.15 -2.77
C ASP A 123 5.52 -11.75 -3.36
N LEU A 124 5.71 -11.64 -4.68
CA LEU A 124 6.87 -12.17 -5.41
C LEU A 124 7.17 -13.64 -5.12
N ALA A 125 6.12 -14.45 -4.88
CA ALA A 125 6.22 -15.86 -4.50
C ALA A 125 7.04 -16.12 -3.22
N SER A 126 7.19 -15.10 -2.37
CA SER A 126 7.92 -15.20 -1.10
C SER A 126 7.05 -15.67 0.07
N GLY A 127 5.79 -16.02 -0.17
CA GLY A 127 4.85 -16.44 0.88
C GLY A 127 5.33 -17.66 1.68
N GLN A 128 5.82 -18.69 0.99
CA GLN A 128 6.31 -19.93 1.61
C GLN A 128 7.61 -19.74 2.42
N THR A 129 8.33 -18.65 2.17
CA THR A 129 9.60 -18.36 2.85
C THR A 129 9.42 -17.67 4.20
N VAL A 130 8.18 -17.30 4.54
CA VAL A 130 7.79 -16.80 5.85
C VAL A 130 7.65 -17.97 6.82
N PRO A 131 8.22 -17.91 8.05
CA PRO A 131 8.03 -18.95 9.04
C PRO A 131 6.54 -19.25 9.28
N GLY A 132 6.15 -20.53 9.18
CA GLY A 132 4.77 -20.96 9.37
C GLY A 132 3.83 -20.80 8.15
N ASP A 133 4.35 -20.42 6.97
CA ASP A 133 3.64 -20.35 5.68
C ASP A 133 2.17 -19.84 5.78
N PRO A 134 1.95 -18.61 6.26
CA PRO A 134 0.61 -18.04 6.40
C PRO A 134 -0.08 -17.80 5.05
N ALA A 135 0.68 -17.73 3.96
CA ALA A 135 0.17 -17.59 2.61
C ALA A 135 -0.42 -18.92 2.11
N GLY A 136 0.32 -20.02 2.22
CA GLY A 136 -0.14 -21.36 1.88
C GLY A 136 -1.26 -21.85 2.79
N ALA A 137 -1.14 -21.66 4.11
CA ALA A 137 -2.15 -22.07 5.09
C ALA A 137 -3.53 -21.40 4.86
N ARG A 138 -3.57 -20.21 4.25
CA ARG A 138 -4.80 -19.47 3.94
C ARG A 138 -5.18 -19.50 2.46
N GLY A 139 -4.46 -20.26 1.63
CA GLY A 139 -4.72 -20.34 0.19
C GLY A 139 -4.69 -18.98 -0.51
N LYS A 140 -3.76 -18.09 -0.12
CA LYS A 140 -3.66 -16.76 -0.72
C LYS A 140 -3.15 -16.86 -2.16
N PRO A 141 -3.70 -16.06 -3.09
CA PRO A 141 -3.33 -16.14 -4.50
C PRO A 141 -1.88 -15.72 -4.79
N GLY A 142 -1.25 -14.94 -3.91
CA GLY A 142 0.14 -14.46 -4.06
C GLY A 142 0.26 -13.20 -4.93
N SER A 143 -0.65 -13.01 -5.88
CA SER A 143 -0.86 -11.75 -6.58
C SER A 143 -2.34 -11.45 -6.73
N GLY A 144 -2.65 -10.18 -6.97
CA GLY A 144 -4.03 -9.73 -7.10
C GLY A 144 -4.10 -8.30 -7.60
N TYR A 145 -5.19 -7.98 -8.29
CA TYR A 145 -5.48 -6.65 -8.76
C TYR A 145 -6.87 -6.23 -8.34
N GLY A 146 -7.01 -4.94 -8.08
CA GLY A 146 -8.26 -4.31 -7.70
C GLY A 146 -8.44 -3.04 -8.50
N PHE A 147 -9.64 -2.80 -8.98
CA PHE A 147 -9.95 -1.54 -9.66
C PHE A 147 -11.30 -1.05 -9.18
N GLY A 148 -11.50 0.26 -9.27
CA GLY A 148 -12.68 0.85 -8.69
C GLY A 148 -12.82 2.32 -8.99
N SER A 149 -13.90 2.85 -8.47
CA SER A 149 -14.23 4.26 -8.54
C SER A 149 -14.65 4.74 -7.17
N GLY A 150 -14.36 5.98 -6.86
CA GLY A 150 -14.77 6.62 -5.63
C GLY A 150 -15.18 8.05 -5.85
N ILE A 151 -15.81 8.60 -4.83
CA ILE A 151 -16.20 10.00 -4.75
C ILE A 151 -15.56 10.57 -3.50
N ARG A 152 -14.86 11.69 -3.65
CA ARG A 152 -14.36 12.50 -2.55
C ARG A 152 -15.20 13.76 -2.45
N ILE A 153 -15.67 14.04 -1.25
CA ILE A 153 -16.48 15.22 -0.97
C ILE A 153 -15.77 16.00 0.12
N ASN A 154 -15.35 17.21 -0.20
CA ASN A 154 -14.82 18.13 0.82
C ASN A 154 -15.99 18.73 1.60
N SER A 155 -16.29 18.16 2.76
CA SER A 155 -17.31 18.69 3.67
C SER A 155 -16.69 19.62 4.71
N PRO A 156 -17.45 20.54 5.32
CA PRO A 156 -16.97 21.36 6.44
C PRO A 156 -16.49 20.53 7.65
N LEU A 157 -16.97 19.28 7.79
CA LEU A 157 -16.58 18.34 8.84
C LEU A 157 -15.30 17.55 8.50
N GLY A 158 -14.75 17.76 7.30
CA GLY A 158 -13.58 17.05 6.77
C GLY A 158 -13.85 16.37 5.43
N PRO A 159 -12.79 15.90 4.75
CA PRO A 159 -12.96 15.18 3.50
C PRO A 159 -13.60 13.81 3.75
N LEU A 160 -14.72 13.57 3.07
CA LEU A 160 -15.41 12.28 3.02
C LEU A 160 -14.94 11.54 1.77
N ARG A 161 -14.69 10.24 1.91
CA ARG A 161 -14.30 9.38 0.80
C ARG A 161 -15.21 8.15 0.78
N LEU A 162 -15.85 7.94 -0.36
CA LEU A 162 -16.59 6.73 -0.66
C LEU A 162 -15.90 6.04 -1.82
N GLU A 163 -15.43 4.81 -1.63
CA GLU A 163 -14.79 4.01 -2.69
C GLU A 163 -15.55 2.72 -2.91
N TYR A 164 -15.71 2.39 -4.18
CA TYR A 164 -16.25 1.16 -4.69
C TYR A 164 -15.14 0.41 -5.39
N ALA A 165 -14.72 -0.73 -4.84
CA ALA A 165 -13.63 -1.54 -5.37
C ALA A 165 -14.12 -2.93 -5.78
N LEU A 166 -13.71 -3.38 -6.96
CA LEU A 166 -13.80 -4.76 -7.39
C LEU A 166 -12.42 -5.43 -7.32
N ASN A 167 -12.41 -6.71 -6.97
CA ASN A 167 -11.23 -7.56 -7.08
C ASN A 167 -11.32 -8.55 -8.27
N ASP A 168 -10.24 -9.27 -8.51
CA ASP A 168 -10.12 -10.35 -9.51
C ASP A 168 -11.21 -11.44 -9.40
N LYS A 169 -11.67 -11.73 -8.19
CA LYS A 169 -12.71 -12.72 -7.86
C LYS A 169 -14.13 -12.16 -8.02
N ARG A 170 -14.28 -10.95 -8.60
CA ARG A 170 -15.55 -10.22 -8.74
C ARG A 170 -16.25 -9.90 -7.42
N ALA A 171 -15.54 -10.01 -6.30
CA ALA A 171 -16.06 -9.56 -5.02
C ALA A 171 -15.97 -8.03 -4.96
N VAL A 172 -17.06 -7.43 -4.52
CA VAL A 172 -17.23 -5.99 -4.42
C VAL A 172 -17.01 -5.57 -2.98
N ARG A 173 -16.27 -4.49 -2.76
CA ARG A 173 -16.12 -3.87 -1.45
C ARG A 173 -16.39 -2.39 -1.50
N PHE A 174 -17.12 -1.94 -0.49
CA PHE A 174 -17.39 -0.53 -0.24
C PHE A 174 -16.51 -0.08 0.92
N HIS A 175 -15.79 1.02 0.70
CA HIS A 175 -15.00 1.65 1.75
C HIS A 175 -15.52 3.07 1.96
N PHE A 176 -15.90 3.37 3.20
CA PHE A 176 -16.25 4.70 3.63
C PHE A 176 -15.20 5.19 4.62
N GLY A 177 -14.59 6.33 4.33
CA GLY A 177 -13.56 6.94 5.16
C GLY A 177 -13.86 8.41 5.42
N VAL A 178 -13.61 8.85 6.65
CA VAL A 178 -13.69 10.24 7.08
C VAL A 178 -12.28 10.70 7.46
N GLY A 179 -11.75 11.70 6.77
CA GLY A 179 -10.43 12.30 7.07
C GLY A 179 -9.40 12.22 5.93
N LEU A 180 -8.28 12.94 6.11
CA LEU A 180 -7.16 12.87 5.18
C LEU A 180 -6.43 11.52 5.34
N ARG A 181 -6.08 10.90 4.21
CA ARG A 181 -5.18 9.74 4.18
C ARG A 181 -3.76 10.24 4.47
N ASN A 182 -3.23 9.96 5.66
CA ASN A 182 -1.79 10.05 5.95
C ASN A 182 -1.01 8.98 5.16
#